data_AF-A0A4D9DCX9-F1
#
_entry.id   AF-A0A4D9DCX9-F1
#
_cell.length_a   1.000
_cell.length_b   1.000
_cell.length_c   1.000
_cell.angle_alpha   90.00
_cell.angle_beta   90.00
_cell.angle_gamma   90.00
#
_symmetry.space_group_name_H-M   'P 1'
#
loop_
_entity.id
_entity.type
_entity.pdbx_description
1 polymer ?
#
loop_
_entity_poly.entity_id
_entity_poly.type
_entity_poly.pdbx_seq_one_letter_code
_entity_poly.pdbx_strand_id
1 'polypeptide(L)'
;NTVSSQCFCCSGDCILILDPNFNTYRAVVNEAAVPTSSPTPLPTASPTTAPTVSPTTSPTAAPTVSPTTSPTAAPTVTPTTSPIAAPTVTPTASPTAAPTVTPTASPTAAPTVTPTTSPTATPNTASWATSFGGDSSVVGEGIAVDASGSSYTTGYFQGSMTVGSTNLTAAGFIDVFMIKLDSSGSPTYATSFGGDSSVGGRGIAVDASGSSYTTGNFQGSMTVGSTNLTAAGDRDVFMIKLDSSGSPTYATSFGGNSIDEGLGIAVDASGSSYTTGNFRGSMTVGSTNLTAAGGTDVFMIKLDSSGSPMWATSFGGDFVVGLGIAVNDASGSSYTTGYFQESMTVGSTNLTAAGFRDAFMIKLDSSGSPTWATSFGGDLVEGRGIAVDASGSSYTTGYFEGSMTVGSTNLMTAGDRDVFMIKLDSSGSPMWATSFGGDLVEGLGIAVDASGSSYTTGYFQGSMTVGSTNLTAAGFIDVFMIKLDSSGSPMWATSFGGDSSAVGRGIAVDASGSSYTTGNFQGSMTVGSTNLTAAGNTDVFMIKLDS
;
A
#
# COMPACT_ATOMS: atom_id res chain seq x y z
N ASN A 1 20.55 -2.57 35.30
CA ASN A 1 20.59 -1.37 34.43
C ASN A 1 20.36 -1.88 33.01
N THR A 2 19.18 -1.92 32.41
CA THR A 2 17.94 -1.13 32.57
C THR A 2 16.74 -1.96 32.09
N VAL A 3 15.58 -1.73 32.70
CA VAL A 3 14.27 -2.37 32.46
C VAL A 3 13.32 -1.28 31.93
N SER A 4 12.50 -1.60 30.93
CA SER A 4 11.22 -0.93 30.63
C SER A 4 10.29 -2.03 30.10
N SER A 5 9.39 -2.60 30.87
CA SER A 5 8.17 -1.98 31.39
C SER A 5 7.73 -2.68 32.68
N GLN A 6 7.16 -1.92 33.62
CA GLN A 6 6.73 -2.42 34.92
C GLN A 6 5.37 -3.11 34.82
N CYS A 7 5.29 -4.37 35.28
CA CYS A 7 4.05 -4.99 35.70
C CYS A 7 4.10 -5.11 37.23
N PHE A 8 3.19 -4.45 37.94
CA PHE A 8 3.08 -4.57 39.39
C PHE A 8 2.23 -5.79 39.75
N CYS A 9 2.86 -6.85 40.27
CA CYS A 9 2.17 -7.86 41.09
C CYS A 9 3.03 -8.20 42.30
N CYS A 10 2.52 -7.90 43.50
CA CYS A 10 3.04 -8.44 44.75
C CYS A 10 2.31 -9.76 45.05
N SER A 11 3.00 -10.89 44.88
CA SER A 11 2.61 -12.26 45.29
C SER A 11 1.25 -12.78 44.78
N GLY A 12 1.28 -13.76 43.87
CA GLY A 12 0.10 -14.48 43.38
C GLY A 12 0.25 -14.99 41.94
N ASP A 13 -0.69 -15.84 41.51
CA ASP A 13 -0.78 -16.37 40.15
C ASP A 13 -1.01 -15.25 39.13
N CYS A 14 -0.14 -15.13 38.13
CA CYS A 14 -0.30 -14.21 37.01
C CYS A 14 -0.60 -14.99 35.73
N ILE A 15 -1.66 -14.59 35.04
CA ILE A 15 -1.99 -15.09 33.69
C ILE A 15 -1.51 -14.03 32.70
N LEU A 16 -0.64 -14.42 31.78
CA LEU A 16 -0.24 -13.59 30.65
C LEU A 16 -0.96 -14.04 29.37
N ILE A 17 -1.42 -13.06 28.60
CA ILE A 17 -1.86 -13.22 27.22
C ILE A 17 -0.87 -12.45 26.36
N LEU A 18 -0.06 -13.17 25.59
CA LEU A 18 0.91 -12.62 24.65
C LEU A 18 0.97 -13.52 23.42
N ASP A 19 0.16 -13.24 22.41
CA ASP A 19 0.29 -13.65 20.99
C ASP A 19 -1.06 -13.36 20.27
N PRO A 20 -1.08 -12.88 19.01
CA PRO A 20 -2.27 -12.85 18.14
C PRO A 20 -3.07 -14.18 18.04
N ASN A 21 -2.56 -15.31 18.54
CA ASN A 21 -3.26 -16.61 18.57
C ASN A 21 -3.94 -16.97 19.91
N PHE A 22 -4.05 -16.07 20.90
CA PHE A 22 -4.76 -16.29 22.19
C PHE A 22 -4.32 -17.51 23.02
N ASN A 23 -3.05 -17.91 22.95
CA ASN A 23 -2.53 -18.95 23.84
C ASN A 23 -2.37 -18.43 25.28
N THR A 24 -3.01 -19.08 26.26
CA THR A 24 -2.83 -18.79 27.69
C THR A 24 -1.63 -19.52 28.28
N TYR A 25 -0.66 -18.78 28.83
CA TYR A 25 0.47 -19.34 29.55
C TYR A 25 0.37 -19.02 31.05
N ARG A 26 0.58 -20.03 31.90
CA ARG A 26 0.62 -19.89 33.37
C ARG A 26 2.07 -19.92 33.83
N ALA A 27 2.57 -18.79 34.33
CA ALA A 27 3.90 -18.70 34.91
C ALA A 27 3.83 -18.97 36.42
N VAL A 28 4.55 -20.00 36.89
CA VAL A 28 4.74 -20.27 38.33
C VAL A 28 6.18 -19.91 38.66
N VAL A 29 6.38 -18.86 39.46
CA VAL A 29 7.70 -18.41 39.88
C VAL A 29 8.05 -19.06 41.22
N ASN A 30 9.00 -19.99 41.22
CA ASN A 30 9.60 -20.52 42.45
C ASN A 30 10.88 -19.73 42.78
N GLU A 31 11.01 -19.30 44.04
CA GLU A 31 12.23 -18.64 44.54
C GLU A 31 13.45 -19.54 44.35
N ALA A 32 14.48 -19.05 43.64
CA ALA A 32 15.77 -19.70 43.55
C ALA A 32 16.94 -18.70 43.74
N ALA A 33 18.01 -19.25 44.30
CA ALA A 33 19.07 -18.60 45.06
C ALA A 33 20.02 -17.66 44.29
N VAL A 34 20.65 -16.79 45.09
CA VAL A 34 21.65 -15.76 44.74
C VAL A 34 22.91 -16.35 44.08
N PRO A 35 23.43 -15.79 42.96
CA PRO A 35 24.72 -16.20 42.40
C PRO A 35 25.88 -15.38 42.99
N THR A 36 26.92 -16.09 43.45
CA THR A 36 28.22 -15.55 43.87
C THR A 36 29.27 -15.75 42.78
N SER A 37 29.79 -14.68 42.18
CA SER A 37 31.13 -14.67 41.58
C SER A 37 31.68 -13.24 41.43
N SER A 38 32.96 -13.10 41.76
CA SER A 38 33.74 -11.86 41.83
C SER A 38 34.32 -11.45 40.46
N PRO A 39 34.61 -10.15 40.23
CA PRO A 39 35.12 -9.68 38.94
C PRO A 39 36.64 -9.88 38.79
N THR A 40 37.07 -10.26 37.58
CA THR A 40 38.47 -10.36 37.16
C THR A 40 38.96 -8.98 36.62
N PRO A 41 40.21 -8.53 36.89
CA PRO A 41 40.67 -7.18 36.55
C PRO A 41 41.08 -7.00 35.08
N LEU A 42 40.98 -5.73 34.64
CA LEU A 42 41.21 -5.17 33.31
C LEU A 42 42.70 -5.20 32.85
N PRO A 43 43.02 -5.48 31.57
CA PRO A 43 44.37 -5.27 31.06
C PRO A 43 44.58 -3.84 30.54
N THR A 44 45.57 -3.16 31.14
CA THR A 44 46.20 -1.93 30.66
C THR A 44 47.22 -2.21 29.55
N ALA A 45 47.06 -1.57 28.39
CA ALA A 45 48.18 -1.25 27.48
C ALA A 45 47.79 -0.08 26.55
N SER A 46 48.53 1.03 26.63
CA SER A 46 48.48 2.15 25.69
C SER A 46 49.44 1.93 24.52
N PRO A 47 49.10 2.34 23.28
CA PRO A 47 50.08 2.54 22.24
C PRO A 47 50.37 4.04 22.00
N THR A 48 51.62 4.43 22.19
CA THR A 48 52.23 5.64 21.62
C THR A 48 52.88 5.32 20.28
N THR A 49 52.57 6.09 19.23
CA THR A 49 53.52 6.87 18.39
C THR A 49 52.81 7.40 17.13
N ALA A 50 53.01 8.68 16.86
CA ALA A 50 52.50 9.41 15.68
C ALA A 50 53.57 9.44 14.56
N PRO A 51 53.17 9.50 13.28
CA PRO A 51 54.04 9.94 12.21
C PRO A 51 53.69 11.36 11.75
N THR A 52 54.66 12.27 11.90
CA THR A 52 54.77 13.56 11.20
C THR A 52 55.35 13.36 9.81
N VAL A 53 54.67 13.85 8.77
CA VAL A 53 55.30 14.44 7.57
C VAL A 53 54.36 15.47 6.92
N SER A 54 54.88 16.67 6.68
CA SER A 54 54.25 17.78 5.95
C SER A 54 54.50 17.69 4.44
N PRO A 55 53.62 18.21 3.57
CA PRO A 55 53.98 18.57 2.20
C PRO A 55 54.13 20.08 2.03
N THR A 56 55.25 20.52 1.46
CA THR A 56 55.55 21.90 1.05
C THR A 56 55.31 22.12 -0.45
N THR A 57 54.51 23.15 -0.74
CA THR A 57 54.65 24.22 -1.77
C THR A 57 54.91 23.94 -3.28
N SER A 58 53.94 24.45 -4.06
CA SER A 58 54.03 25.34 -5.26
C SER A 58 54.12 24.77 -6.69
N PRO A 59 53.32 25.29 -7.66
CA PRO A 59 53.33 24.88 -9.08
C PRO A 59 54.08 25.88 -9.98
N THR A 60 54.76 25.41 -11.04
CA THR A 60 55.13 26.27 -12.20
C THR A 60 55.43 25.43 -13.44
N ALA A 61 54.70 25.67 -14.55
CA ALA A 61 55.25 25.98 -15.88
C ALA A 61 54.12 26.05 -16.94
N ALA A 62 54.15 27.14 -17.72
CA ALA A 62 53.25 27.48 -18.83
C ALA A 62 53.50 26.62 -20.10
N PRO A 63 52.65 26.78 -21.14
CA PRO A 63 53.23 27.34 -22.36
C PRO A 63 52.36 28.38 -23.09
N THR A 64 53.09 29.21 -23.83
CA THR A 64 52.74 30.34 -24.69
C THR A 64 52.19 29.95 -26.08
N VAL A 65 51.25 30.80 -26.55
CA VAL A 65 50.80 31.17 -27.93
C VAL A 65 51.92 31.27 -29.00
N SER A 66 51.78 31.25 -30.35
CA SER A 66 50.72 31.33 -31.39
C SER A 66 51.38 30.97 -32.78
N PRO A 67 50.93 31.41 -33.98
CA PRO A 67 50.10 30.70 -34.97
C PRO A 67 50.78 30.47 -36.35
N THR A 68 50.18 29.70 -37.28
CA THR A 68 50.41 29.89 -38.73
C THR A 68 49.21 29.53 -39.60
N THR A 69 49.22 30.16 -40.78
CA THR A 69 48.16 30.54 -41.71
C THR A 69 47.81 29.50 -42.79
N SER A 70 46.58 29.62 -43.30
CA SER A 70 46.01 29.21 -44.62
C SER A 70 46.95 29.51 -45.84
N PRO A 71 46.75 29.01 -47.09
CA PRO A 71 45.45 29.12 -47.81
C PRO A 71 45.08 28.11 -48.95
N THR A 72 43.78 28.17 -49.32
CA THR A 72 43.12 27.98 -50.66
C THR A 72 43.15 26.65 -51.43
N ALA A 73 41.94 26.09 -51.67
CA ALA A 73 41.25 26.14 -52.97
C ALA A 73 39.77 25.69 -52.84
N ALA A 74 38.85 26.50 -53.37
CA ALA A 74 37.44 26.18 -53.65
C ALA A 74 37.27 26.18 -55.20
N PRO A 75 36.06 26.14 -55.80
CA PRO A 75 34.72 25.64 -55.43
C PRO A 75 34.07 24.80 -56.57
N THR A 76 32.90 24.16 -56.39
CA THR A 76 31.77 24.20 -57.38
C THR A 76 30.45 23.52 -56.92
N VAL A 77 29.35 24.31 -57.00
CA VAL A 77 27.90 24.05 -57.27
C VAL A 77 27.09 23.07 -56.40
N THR A 78 25.83 23.31 -55.97
CA THR A 78 24.79 24.34 -56.22
C THR A 78 23.66 24.18 -55.17
N PRO A 79 23.06 25.28 -54.64
CA PRO A 79 21.78 25.24 -53.94
C PRO A 79 20.62 25.71 -54.86
N THR A 80 19.46 25.05 -54.81
CA THR A 80 18.25 25.52 -55.48
C THR A 80 17.32 26.26 -54.52
N THR A 81 16.89 27.43 -54.99
CA THR A 81 16.02 28.44 -54.39
C THR A 81 14.55 28.28 -54.83
N SER A 82 13.59 28.58 -53.96
CA SER A 82 12.46 29.51 -54.26
C SER A 82 11.45 29.67 -53.11
N PRO A 83 11.09 30.92 -52.76
CA PRO A 83 9.91 31.29 -51.96
C PRO A 83 8.88 32.12 -52.77
N ILE A 84 7.58 31.85 -52.63
CA ILE A 84 6.42 32.62 -53.15
C ILE A 84 5.22 32.25 -52.25
N ALA A 85 4.27 33.06 -51.76
CA ALA A 85 3.99 34.49 -51.66
C ALA A 85 2.82 34.65 -50.65
N ALA A 86 2.60 35.88 -50.14
CA ALA A 86 1.46 36.27 -49.29
C ALA A 86 0.12 36.31 -50.06
N PRO A 87 -1.03 36.36 -49.36
CA PRO A 87 -1.80 37.59 -49.45
C PRO A 87 -2.45 38.09 -48.14
N THR A 88 -2.62 39.41 -48.14
CA THR A 88 -3.30 40.35 -47.26
C THR A 88 -4.83 40.15 -47.22
N VAL A 89 -5.48 40.32 -46.05
CA VAL A 89 -6.80 40.97 -45.94
C VAL A 89 -7.03 41.56 -44.53
N THR A 90 -7.26 42.87 -44.50
CA THR A 90 -7.88 43.64 -43.41
C THR A 90 -9.37 43.85 -43.72
N PRO A 91 -10.29 43.80 -42.75
CA PRO A 91 -11.59 44.42 -42.91
C PRO A 91 -11.72 45.69 -42.05
N THR A 92 -11.88 46.83 -42.72
CA THR A 92 -12.46 48.05 -42.13
C THR A 92 -13.72 48.36 -42.92
N ALA A 93 -14.89 48.38 -42.28
CA ALA A 93 -16.05 49.16 -42.71
C ALA A 93 -17.10 49.22 -41.60
N SER A 94 -17.29 50.42 -41.06
CA SER A 94 -18.54 50.87 -40.45
C SER A 94 -19.64 50.97 -41.53
N PRO A 95 -20.91 50.81 -41.16
CA PRO A 95 -21.80 51.95 -41.42
C PRO A 95 -22.74 52.28 -40.27
N THR A 96 -22.87 53.58 -40.04
CA THR A 96 -23.92 54.25 -39.26
C THR A 96 -25.18 54.40 -40.11
N ALA A 97 -26.35 53.99 -39.60
CA ALA A 97 -27.64 54.63 -39.91
C ALA A 97 -28.70 54.19 -38.88
N ALA A 98 -29.29 55.17 -38.20
CA ALA A 98 -30.47 55.02 -37.35
C ALA A 98 -31.74 54.76 -38.17
N PRO A 99 -32.82 54.25 -37.55
CA PRO A 99 -33.92 55.16 -37.30
C PRO A 99 -34.60 55.02 -35.94
N THR A 100 -35.09 56.18 -35.50
CA THR A 100 -35.93 56.47 -34.34
C THR A 100 -37.34 55.87 -34.48
N VAL A 101 -37.85 55.19 -33.45
CA VAL A 101 -39.25 55.29 -32.97
C VAL A 101 -39.37 54.76 -31.54
N THR A 102 -39.83 55.61 -30.63
CA THR A 102 -40.47 55.25 -29.35
C THR A 102 -41.98 55.01 -29.60
N PRO A 103 -42.65 54.07 -28.90
CA PRO A 103 -43.29 54.44 -27.63
C PRO A 103 -43.40 53.31 -26.55
N THR A 104 -43.23 53.74 -25.30
CA THR A 104 -44.06 53.47 -24.11
C THR A 104 -44.85 52.15 -24.00
N ALA A 105 -44.40 51.24 -23.11
CA ALA A 105 -45.24 50.53 -22.12
C ALA A 105 -44.36 49.71 -21.15
N SER A 106 -44.40 50.05 -19.86
CA SER A 106 -44.17 49.12 -18.73
C SER A 106 -45.52 48.42 -18.46
N PRO A 107 -45.64 47.15 -18.01
CA PRO A 107 -44.75 46.45 -17.07
C PRO A 107 -44.55 44.93 -17.31
N THR A 108 -43.81 44.30 -16.39
CA THR A 108 -44.04 42.96 -15.77
C THR A 108 -42.97 41.89 -16.03
N ALA A 109 -42.34 41.49 -14.91
CA ALA A 109 -41.64 40.23 -14.63
C ALA A 109 -40.55 39.78 -15.61
N ALA A 110 -39.31 40.18 -15.33
CA ALA A 110 -38.16 39.33 -15.67
C ALA A 110 -38.23 38.06 -14.81
N PRO A 111 -38.07 36.84 -15.37
CA PRO A 111 -37.93 35.65 -14.56
C PRO A 111 -36.57 35.72 -13.87
N THR A 112 -36.56 36.06 -12.59
CA THR A 112 -35.43 35.79 -11.72
C THR A 112 -35.43 34.29 -11.41
N VAL A 113 -34.97 33.49 -12.36
CA VAL A 113 -34.43 32.16 -12.01
C VAL A 113 -33.02 32.38 -11.49
N THR A 114 -32.94 32.79 -10.22
CA THR A 114 -31.76 32.46 -9.42
C THR A 114 -31.55 30.95 -9.53
N PRO A 115 -30.35 30.45 -9.89
CA PRO A 115 -30.07 29.04 -9.80
C PRO A 115 -30.15 28.64 -8.32
N THR A 116 -31.30 28.10 -7.93
CA THR A 116 -31.46 27.41 -6.66
C THR A 116 -30.77 26.06 -6.78
N THR A 117 -29.94 25.79 -5.77
CA THR A 117 -29.18 24.56 -5.50
C THR A 117 -28.09 24.21 -6.51
N SER A 118 -26.94 24.88 -6.38
CA SER A 118 -25.66 24.17 -6.54
C SER A 118 -25.66 23.02 -5.52
N PRO A 119 -25.30 21.78 -5.89
CA PRO A 119 -25.29 20.67 -4.95
C PRO A 119 -24.35 21.04 -3.81
N THR A 120 -24.91 21.13 -2.60
CA THR A 120 -24.17 21.23 -1.35
C THR A 120 -23.66 19.84 -0.97
N ALA A 121 -23.02 19.14 -1.91
CA ALA A 121 -22.22 17.99 -1.55
C ALA A 121 -20.98 18.58 -0.88
N THR A 122 -20.90 18.45 0.44
CA THR A 122 -19.60 18.47 1.10
C THR A 122 -18.77 17.38 0.40
N PRO A 123 -17.59 17.69 -0.20
CA PRO A 123 -16.71 16.66 -0.74
C PRO A 123 -16.51 15.62 0.35
N ASN A 124 -16.48 14.32 0.04
CA ASN A 124 -16.33 13.17 0.97
C ASN A 124 -17.58 12.59 1.69
N THR A 125 -18.81 12.89 1.24
CA THR A 125 -19.99 12.15 1.72
C THR A 125 -19.96 10.70 1.26
N ALA A 126 -20.27 9.77 2.16
CA ALA A 126 -20.43 8.36 1.80
C ALA A 126 -21.60 8.19 0.83
N SER A 127 -21.32 7.66 -0.36
CA SER A 127 -22.34 7.28 -1.34
C SER A 127 -23.13 6.09 -0.81
N TRP A 128 -22.40 5.13 -0.24
CA TRP A 128 -22.94 3.96 0.44
C TRP A 128 -21.91 3.41 1.43
N ALA A 129 -22.43 2.71 2.43
CA ALA A 129 -21.66 1.93 3.39
C ALA A 129 -22.46 0.66 3.69
N THR A 130 -21.80 -0.49 3.70
CA THR A 130 -22.40 -1.79 3.98
C THR A 130 -21.46 -2.63 4.84
N SER A 131 -22.02 -3.60 5.56
CA SER A 131 -21.26 -4.61 6.27
C SER A 131 -21.79 -6.01 6.01
N PHE A 132 -20.92 -7.00 6.13
CA PHE A 132 -21.27 -8.41 6.05
C PHE A 132 -20.67 -9.14 7.23
N GLY A 133 -21.47 -10.00 7.85
CA GLY A 133 -21.15 -10.63 9.12
C GLY A 133 -21.85 -11.95 9.28
N GLY A 134 -21.65 -12.57 10.43
CA GLY A 134 -22.40 -13.75 10.83
C GLY A 134 -22.17 -14.10 12.29
N ASP A 135 -21.98 -15.38 12.58
CA ASP A 135 -21.94 -15.88 13.96
C ASP A 135 -20.59 -15.71 14.67
N SER A 136 -19.53 -15.35 13.94
CA SER A 136 -18.18 -15.13 14.47
C SER A 136 -17.47 -14.00 13.72
N SER A 137 -16.14 -14.04 13.64
CA SER A 137 -15.30 -13.02 13.02
C SER A 137 -15.30 -13.11 11.50
N VAL A 138 -15.52 -11.97 10.85
CA VAL A 138 -15.34 -11.73 9.42
C VAL A 138 -14.41 -10.53 9.24
N VAL A 139 -13.28 -10.73 8.58
CA VAL A 139 -12.23 -9.71 8.43
C VAL A 139 -11.96 -9.46 6.95
N GLY A 140 -12.15 -8.23 6.47
CA GLY A 140 -11.73 -7.81 5.12
C GLY A 140 -10.30 -7.30 5.11
N GLU A 141 -9.48 -7.76 4.17
CA GLU A 141 -8.03 -7.44 4.10
C GLU A 141 -7.68 -6.58 2.87
N GLY A 142 -8.28 -6.88 1.72
CA GLY A 142 -7.97 -6.20 0.46
C GLY A 142 -9.22 -5.80 -0.31
N ILE A 143 -9.13 -4.68 -1.04
CA ILE A 143 -10.18 -4.18 -1.93
C ILE A 143 -9.60 -3.77 -3.29
N ALA A 144 -10.35 -4.00 -4.36
CA ALA A 144 -10.07 -3.51 -5.70
C ALA A 144 -11.36 -2.97 -6.34
N VAL A 145 -11.24 -2.11 -7.35
CA VAL A 145 -12.37 -1.55 -8.09
C VAL A 145 -12.12 -1.65 -9.59
N ASP A 146 -13.14 -2.02 -10.35
CA ASP A 146 -13.06 -2.05 -11.81
C ASP A 146 -13.51 -0.73 -12.46
N ALA A 147 -13.35 -0.63 -13.78
CA ALA A 147 -13.73 0.57 -14.53
C ALA A 147 -15.25 0.86 -14.55
N SER A 148 -16.09 -0.10 -14.13
CA SER A 148 -17.54 0.09 -13.98
C SER A 148 -17.93 0.65 -12.62
N GLY A 149 -16.97 0.78 -11.71
CA GLY A 149 -17.18 1.16 -10.31
C GLY A 149 -17.65 0.00 -9.43
N SER A 150 -17.56 -1.25 -9.91
CA SER A 150 -17.82 -2.43 -9.08
C SER A 150 -16.63 -2.69 -8.18
N SER A 151 -16.89 -2.94 -6.90
CA SER A 151 -15.86 -3.16 -5.88
C SER A 151 -15.75 -4.63 -5.50
N TYR A 152 -14.53 -5.09 -5.26
CA TYR A 152 -14.19 -6.47 -4.97
C TYR A 152 -13.43 -6.50 -3.65
N THR A 153 -13.87 -7.30 -2.67
CA THR A 153 -13.15 -7.45 -1.39
C THR A 153 -12.84 -8.91 -1.13
N THR A 154 -11.70 -9.15 -0.47
CA THR A 154 -11.33 -10.46 0.08
C THR A 154 -10.94 -10.35 1.54
N GLY A 155 -10.78 -11.49 2.18
CA GLY A 155 -10.39 -11.61 3.57
C GLY A 155 -10.60 -13.03 4.07
N TYR A 156 -10.94 -13.19 5.34
CA TYR A 156 -11.25 -14.48 5.93
C TYR A 156 -12.41 -14.40 6.93
N PHE A 157 -13.06 -15.53 7.15
CA PHE A 157 -14.15 -15.63 8.12
C PHE A 157 -14.13 -16.96 8.88
N GLN A 158 -14.66 -16.94 10.10
CA GLN A 158 -14.90 -18.13 10.92
C GLN A 158 -16.41 -18.39 11.01
N GLY A 159 -16.81 -19.67 11.09
CA GLY A 159 -18.22 -20.03 11.28
C GLY A 159 -19.04 -19.78 10.03
N SER A 160 -20.06 -18.94 10.12
CA SER A 160 -20.90 -18.57 8.98
C SER A 160 -20.93 -17.06 8.75
N MET A 161 -21.17 -16.64 7.50
CA MET A 161 -21.42 -15.25 7.15
C MET A 161 -22.51 -15.13 6.07
N THR A 162 -23.25 -14.02 6.09
CA THR A 162 -24.30 -13.72 5.11
C THR A 162 -23.96 -12.49 4.30
N VAL A 163 -24.04 -12.61 2.97
CA VAL A 163 -23.82 -11.53 2.00
C VAL A 163 -25.03 -11.43 1.09
N GLY A 164 -25.89 -10.43 1.33
CA GLY A 164 -27.19 -10.35 0.64
C GLY A 164 -28.05 -11.57 0.94
N SER A 165 -28.37 -12.38 -0.07
CA SER A 165 -29.09 -13.65 0.07
C SER A 165 -28.19 -14.88 0.16
N THR A 166 -26.87 -14.72 0.04
CA THR A 166 -25.90 -15.82 0.01
C THR A 166 -25.39 -16.09 1.43
N ASN A 167 -25.49 -17.34 1.88
CA ASN A 167 -24.90 -17.80 3.13
C ASN A 167 -23.64 -18.61 2.83
N LEU A 168 -22.53 -18.26 3.47
CA LEU A 168 -21.26 -18.96 3.39
C LEU A 168 -20.98 -19.61 4.75
N THR A 169 -20.34 -20.77 4.74
CA THR A 169 -19.96 -21.50 5.96
C THR A 169 -18.54 -22.00 5.78
N ALA A 170 -17.68 -21.69 6.75
CA ALA A 170 -16.30 -22.11 6.76
C ALA A 170 -16.24 -23.64 6.93
N ALA A 171 -15.50 -24.31 6.05
CA ALA A 171 -15.25 -25.74 6.15
C ALA A 171 -14.22 -26.06 7.25
N GLY A 172 -13.21 -25.20 7.41
CA GLY A 172 -12.13 -25.33 8.39
C GLY A 172 -12.26 -24.33 9.54
N PHE A 173 -11.10 -23.94 10.11
CA PHE A 173 -11.07 -22.95 11.19
C PHE A 173 -11.41 -21.54 10.69
N ILE A 174 -10.84 -21.16 9.55
CA ILE A 174 -11.17 -19.96 8.79
C ILE A 174 -11.10 -20.29 7.30
N ASP A 175 -11.98 -19.67 6.52
CA ASP A 175 -12.00 -19.80 5.07
C ASP A 175 -11.84 -18.42 4.40
N VAL A 176 -11.29 -18.41 3.18
CA VAL A 176 -11.20 -17.19 2.38
C VAL A 176 -12.57 -16.87 1.79
N PHE A 177 -12.94 -15.58 1.76
CA PHE A 177 -14.09 -15.11 0.99
C PHE A 177 -13.69 -14.16 -0.13
N MET A 178 -14.53 -14.09 -1.15
CA MET A 178 -14.50 -13.06 -2.19
C MET A 178 -15.91 -12.53 -2.42
N ILE A 179 -16.07 -11.21 -2.33
CA ILE A 179 -17.34 -10.51 -2.50
C ILE A 179 -17.17 -9.47 -3.59
N LYS A 180 -18.14 -9.39 -4.51
CA LYS A 180 -18.26 -8.30 -5.48
C LYS A 180 -19.54 -7.53 -5.24
N LEU A 181 -19.43 -6.22 -5.12
CA LEU A 181 -20.55 -5.28 -5.11
C LEU A 181 -20.59 -4.53 -6.43
N ASP A 182 -21.79 -4.21 -6.91
CA ASP A 182 -21.95 -3.25 -8.00
C ASP A 182 -21.64 -1.81 -7.53
N SER A 183 -21.72 -0.86 -8.46
CA SER A 183 -21.44 0.56 -8.16
C SER A 183 -22.40 1.21 -7.16
N SER A 184 -23.56 0.57 -6.90
CA SER A 184 -24.54 1.00 -5.88
C SER A 184 -24.29 0.39 -4.50
N GLY A 185 -23.29 -0.50 -4.37
CA GLY A 185 -22.99 -1.21 -3.12
C GLY A 185 -23.83 -2.48 -2.92
N SER A 186 -24.54 -2.95 -3.96
CA SER A 186 -25.35 -4.16 -3.87
C SER A 186 -24.52 -5.40 -4.22
N PRO A 187 -24.58 -6.50 -3.44
CA PRO A 187 -23.87 -7.73 -3.76
C PRO A 187 -24.29 -8.35 -5.10
N THR A 188 -23.31 -8.67 -5.94
CA THR A 188 -23.49 -9.35 -7.23
C THR A 188 -23.02 -10.80 -7.19
N TYR A 189 -21.95 -11.08 -6.44
CA TYR A 189 -21.61 -12.43 -6.02
C TYR A 189 -20.92 -12.42 -4.65
N ALA A 190 -21.01 -13.55 -3.98
CA ALA A 190 -20.22 -13.89 -2.81
C ALA A 190 -19.87 -15.38 -2.88
N THR A 191 -18.59 -15.70 -2.69
CA THR A 191 -18.10 -17.08 -2.67
C THR A 191 -17.04 -17.24 -1.61
N SER A 192 -16.80 -18.48 -1.18
CA SER A 192 -15.72 -18.83 -0.27
C SER A 192 -15.02 -20.10 -0.72
N PHE A 193 -13.75 -20.21 -0.35
CA PHE A 193 -12.97 -21.42 -0.55
C PHE A 193 -12.26 -21.78 0.75
N GLY A 194 -12.23 -23.08 1.03
CA GLY A 194 -11.78 -23.61 2.31
C GLY A 194 -11.25 -25.02 2.18
N GLY A 195 -10.98 -25.61 3.33
CA GLY A 195 -10.62 -27.01 3.42
C GLY A 195 -10.61 -27.48 4.86
N ASP A 196 -9.69 -28.39 5.19
CA ASP A 196 -9.64 -29.03 6.50
C ASP A 196 -8.97 -28.18 7.59
N SER A 197 -8.34 -27.07 7.22
CA SER A 197 -7.65 -26.15 8.13
C SER A 197 -7.87 -24.68 7.73
N SER A 198 -6.97 -23.78 8.13
CA SER A 198 -7.07 -22.35 7.90
C SER A 198 -6.71 -21.96 6.46
N VAL A 199 -7.61 -21.24 5.80
CA VAL A 199 -7.40 -20.59 4.49
C VAL A 199 -7.73 -19.11 4.63
N GLY A 200 -6.76 -18.22 4.42
CA GLY A 200 -6.95 -16.78 4.62
C GLY A 200 -6.60 -15.96 3.39
N GLY A 201 -7.53 -15.14 2.90
CA GLY A 201 -7.28 -14.14 1.87
C GLY A 201 -6.60 -12.90 2.43
N ARG A 202 -5.67 -12.32 1.66
CA ARG A 202 -4.87 -11.14 2.07
C ARG A 202 -4.92 -10.01 1.07
N GLY A 203 -4.80 -10.32 -0.22
CA GLY A 203 -4.81 -9.32 -1.30
C GLY A 203 -5.78 -9.69 -2.41
N ILE A 204 -6.40 -8.68 -3.02
CA ILE A 204 -7.24 -8.84 -4.21
C ILE A 204 -6.91 -7.76 -5.26
N ALA A 205 -6.91 -8.14 -6.53
CA ALA A 205 -6.80 -7.25 -7.68
C ALA A 205 -7.86 -7.61 -8.72
N VAL A 206 -8.19 -6.69 -9.63
CA VAL A 206 -9.17 -6.91 -10.70
C VAL A 206 -8.61 -6.43 -12.03
N ASP A 207 -8.81 -7.22 -13.09
CA ASP A 207 -8.41 -6.84 -14.44
C ASP A 207 -9.51 -6.06 -15.18
N ALA A 208 -9.19 -5.55 -16.37
CA ALA A 208 -10.15 -4.80 -17.20
C ALA A 208 -11.35 -5.63 -17.68
N SER A 209 -11.30 -6.97 -17.59
CA SER A 209 -12.43 -7.85 -17.91
C SER A 209 -13.37 -8.06 -16.73
N GLY A 210 -13.02 -7.54 -15.56
CA GLY A 210 -13.74 -7.75 -14.30
C GLY A 210 -13.42 -9.08 -13.62
N SER A 211 -12.35 -9.78 -14.03
CA SER A 211 -11.87 -10.98 -13.37
C SER A 211 -11.09 -10.61 -12.12
N SER A 212 -11.38 -11.26 -10.99
CA SER A 212 -10.71 -10.99 -9.71
C SER A 212 -9.60 -11.99 -9.43
N TYR A 213 -8.49 -11.52 -8.90
CA TYR A 213 -7.31 -12.30 -8.54
C TYR A 213 -7.08 -12.16 -7.04
N THR A 214 -7.01 -13.27 -6.32
CA THR A 214 -6.85 -13.29 -4.86
C THR A 214 -5.60 -14.07 -4.48
N THR A 215 -4.82 -13.53 -3.53
CA THR A 215 -3.73 -14.25 -2.88
C THR A 215 -3.95 -14.33 -1.37
N GLY A 216 -3.22 -15.24 -0.74
CA GLY A 216 -3.27 -15.47 0.69
C GLY A 216 -2.39 -16.65 1.07
N ASN A 217 -2.71 -17.24 2.22
CA ASN A 217 -2.02 -18.42 2.73
C ASN A 217 -3.03 -19.50 3.16
N PHE A 218 -2.64 -20.77 3.09
CA PHE A 218 -3.46 -21.88 3.53
C PHE A 218 -2.64 -22.98 4.22
N GLN A 219 -3.29 -23.76 5.07
CA GLN A 219 -2.72 -24.93 5.74
C GLN A 219 -3.46 -26.19 5.33
N GLY A 220 -2.79 -27.34 5.32
CA GLY A 220 -3.42 -28.61 4.95
C GLY A 220 -3.84 -28.62 3.48
N SER A 221 -5.13 -28.83 3.22
CA SER A 221 -5.69 -28.86 1.88
C SER A 221 -6.77 -27.80 1.70
N MET A 222 -6.99 -27.36 0.46
CA MET A 222 -8.14 -26.53 0.09
C MET A 222 -8.68 -26.90 -1.28
N THR A 223 -9.97 -26.69 -1.50
CA THR A 223 -10.63 -26.95 -2.79
C THR A 223 -11.18 -25.67 -3.40
N VAL A 224 -10.82 -25.42 -4.66
CA VAL A 224 -11.30 -24.28 -5.45
C VAL A 224 -11.91 -24.79 -6.75
N GLY A 225 -13.24 -24.79 -6.83
CA GLY A 225 -13.96 -25.44 -7.93
C GLY A 225 -13.63 -26.93 -7.99
N SER A 226 -12.99 -27.37 -9.08
CA SER A 226 -12.51 -28.76 -9.24
C SER A 226 -11.04 -28.97 -8.86
N THR A 227 -10.33 -27.91 -8.48
CA THR A 227 -8.90 -27.96 -8.18
C THR A 227 -8.68 -28.17 -6.69
N ASN A 228 -7.90 -29.19 -6.33
CA ASN A 228 -7.45 -29.42 -4.95
C ASN A 228 -6.00 -28.98 -4.82
N LEU A 229 -5.73 -28.14 -3.83
CA LEU A 229 -4.39 -27.69 -3.46
C LEU A 229 -4.02 -28.31 -2.11
N THR A 230 -2.73 -28.58 -1.91
CA THR A 230 -2.19 -29.12 -0.67
C THR A 230 -0.91 -28.37 -0.35
N ALA A 231 -0.82 -27.83 0.87
CA ALA A 231 0.36 -27.16 1.35
C ALA A 231 1.48 -28.19 1.52
N ALA A 232 2.68 -27.86 1.04
CA ALA A 232 3.87 -28.67 1.24
C ALA A 232 4.41 -28.51 2.67
N GLY A 233 4.22 -27.34 3.27
CA GLY A 233 4.71 -26.98 4.61
C GLY A 233 3.61 -26.62 5.59
N ASP A 234 3.98 -25.81 6.57
CA ASP A 234 3.06 -25.34 7.61
C ASP A 234 1.99 -24.41 7.03
N ARG A 235 2.39 -23.54 6.10
CA ARG A 235 1.53 -22.62 5.34
C ARG A 235 2.12 -22.42 3.97
N ASP A 236 1.30 -22.48 2.94
CA ASP A 236 1.71 -22.19 1.57
C ASP A 236 0.88 -21.03 0.99
N VAL A 237 1.44 -20.39 -0.03
CA VAL A 237 0.78 -19.33 -0.80
C VAL A 237 -0.26 -19.96 -1.72
N PHE A 238 -1.45 -19.38 -1.81
CA PHE A 238 -2.39 -19.68 -2.89
C PHE A 238 -2.59 -18.48 -3.82
N MET A 239 -3.02 -18.79 -5.04
CA MET A 239 -3.43 -17.83 -6.06
C MET A 239 -4.71 -18.33 -6.70
N ILE A 240 -5.78 -17.55 -6.63
CA ILE A 240 -7.10 -17.87 -7.21
C ILE A 240 -7.49 -16.77 -8.19
N LYS A 241 -7.92 -17.16 -9.39
CA LYS A 241 -8.60 -16.25 -10.33
C LYS A 241 -10.05 -16.67 -10.49
N LEU A 242 -10.95 -15.71 -10.33
CA LEU A 242 -12.37 -15.83 -10.67
C LEU A 242 -12.67 -15.00 -11.90
N ASP A 243 -13.57 -15.47 -12.76
CA ASP A 243 -14.14 -14.65 -13.82
C ASP A 243 -15.09 -13.57 -13.26
N SER A 244 -15.64 -12.73 -14.14
CA SER A 244 -16.53 -11.63 -13.77
C SER A 244 -17.87 -12.07 -13.15
N SER A 245 -18.21 -13.36 -13.23
CA SER A 245 -19.38 -13.99 -12.60
C SER A 245 -19.07 -14.61 -11.23
N GLY A 246 -17.80 -14.62 -10.82
CA GLY A 246 -17.34 -15.25 -9.57
C GLY A 246 -17.00 -16.74 -9.71
N SER A 247 -16.91 -17.29 -10.93
CA SER A 247 -16.56 -18.69 -11.15
C SER A 247 -15.03 -18.86 -11.24
N PRO A 248 -14.44 -19.88 -10.57
CA PRO A 248 -12.99 -20.11 -10.66
C PRO A 248 -12.52 -20.45 -12.07
N THR A 249 -11.50 -19.73 -12.55
CA THR A 249 -10.82 -20.01 -13.83
C THR A 249 -9.48 -20.69 -13.65
N TYR A 250 -8.75 -20.37 -12.57
CA TYR A 250 -7.60 -21.16 -12.13
C TYR A 250 -7.39 -21.03 -10.62
N ALA A 251 -6.73 -22.03 -10.06
CA ALA A 251 -6.19 -22.00 -8.71
C ALA A 251 -4.82 -22.71 -8.71
N THR A 252 -3.83 -22.13 -8.06
CA THR A 252 -2.49 -22.72 -7.92
C THR A 252 -1.89 -22.34 -6.56
N SER A 253 -0.85 -23.05 -6.13
CA SER A 253 -0.15 -22.78 -4.88
C SER A 253 1.36 -22.87 -5.05
N PHE A 254 2.08 -22.15 -4.20
CA PHE A 254 3.54 -22.13 -4.15
C PHE A 254 4.01 -22.15 -2.70
N GLY A 255 5.08 -22.89 -2.45
CA GLY A 255 5.66 -23.00 -1.13
C GLY A 255 6.80 -24.02 -1.09
N GLY A 256 7.20 -24.36 0.13
CA GLY A 256 8.07 -25.47 0.45
C GLY A 256 7.76 -26.03 1.82
N ASN A 257 8.76 -26.52 2.55
CA ASN A 257 8.53 -27.25 3.79
C ASN A 257 8.32 -26.34 5.02
N SER A 258 8.08 -25.04 4.85
CA SER A 258 8.02 -24.07 5.95
C SER A 258 6.81 -23.14 5.81
N ILE A 259 6.89 -21.94 6.37
CA ILE A 259 5.83 -20.93 6.30
C ILE A 259 6.10 -20.00 5.12
N ASP A 260 5.14 -20.00 4.19
CA ASP A 260 5.11 -19.16 3.01
C ASP A 260 3.75 -18.45 2.92
N GLU A 261 3.76 -17.12 2.80
CA GLU A 261 2.55 -16.30 2.92
C GLU A 261 2.47 -15.29 1.77
N GLY A 262 1.39 -15.35 0.98
CA GLY A 262 1.06 -14.31 -0.01
C GLY A 262 0.32 -13.17 0.67
N LEU A 263 0.82 -11.94 0.51
CA LEU A 263 0.33 -10.77 1.26
C LEU A 263 -0.22 -9.67 0.35
N GLY A 264 0.40 -9.44 -0.81
CA GLY A 264 -0.04 -8.45 -1.78
C GLY A 264 -0.17 -9.05 -3.18
N ILE A 265 -1.14 -8.56 -3.95
CA ILE A 265 -1.33 -8.93 -5.36
C ILE A 265 -1.69 -7.71 -6.20
N ALA A 266 -1.14 -7.67 -7.42
CA ALA A 266 -1.49 -6.72 -8.47
C ALA A 266 -1.67 -7.45 -9.80
N VAL A 267 -2.39 -6.85 -10.75
CA VAL A 267 -2.60 -7.41 -12.09
C VAL A 267 -2.31 -6.34 -13.13
N ASP A 268 -1.64 -6.72 -14.22
CA ASP A 268 -1.42 -5.81 -15.35
C ASP A 268 -2.55 -5.88 -16.39
N ALA A 269 -2.55 -4.95 -17.34
CA ALA A 269 -3.52 -4.88 -18.42
C ALA A 269 -3.56 -6.12 -19.34
N SER A 270 -2.53 -6.97 -19.30
CA SER A 270 -2.52 -8.27 -20.02
C SER A 270 -3.18 -9.40 -19.24
N GLY A 271 -3.57 -9.15 -17.99
CA GLY A 271 -4.11 -10.15 -17.07
C GLY A 271 -3.03 -10.99 -16.38
N SER A 272 -1.76 -10.59 -16.44
CA SER A 272 -0.68 -11.23 -15.68
C SER A 272 -0.75 -10.78 -14.23
N SER A 273 -0.65 -11.72 -13.29
CA SER A 273 -0.69 -11.42 -11.85
C SER A 273 0.70 -11.36 -11.26
N TYR A 274 0.87 -10.48 -10.27
CA TYR A 274 2.11 -10.26 -9.55
C TYR A 274 1.81 -10.38 -8.06
N THR A 275 2.54 -11.24 -7.37
CA THR A 275 2.32 -11.51 -5.94
C THR A 275 3.59 -11.23 -5.16
N THR A 276 3.47 -10.58 -4.01
CA THR A 276 4.54 -10.47 -3.03
C THR A 276 4.11 -11.07 -1.69
N GLY A 277 5.11 -11.41 -0.88
CA GLY A 277 4.89 -12.01 0.41
C GLY A 277 6.19 -12.51 1.01
N ASN A 278 6.08 -13.38 1.99
CA ASN A 278 7.21 -13.88 2.78
C ASN A 278 7.38 -15.37 2.59
N PHE A 279 8.61 -15.86 2.67
CA PHE A 279 8.89 -17.30 2.65
C PHE A 279 10.03 -17.66 3.60
N ARG A 280 10.08 -18.93 4.02
CA ARG A 280 11.13 -19.46 4.90
C ARG A 280 11.75 -20.72 4.32
N GLY A 281 13.05 -20.88 4.49
CA GLY A 281 13.76 -22.04 3.95
C GLY A 281 13.84 -21.98 2.42
N SER A 282 13.08 -22.82 1.72
CA SER A 282 13.09 -22.87 0.26
C SER A 282 11.68 -22.94 -0.31
N MET A 283 11.42 -22.22 -1.39
CA MET A 283 10.14 -22.21 -2.12
C MET A 283 10.37 -22.62 -3.57
N THR A 284 9.47 -23.42 -4.14
CA THR A 284 9.50 -23.78 -5.57
C THR A 284 8.35 -23.10 -6.32
N VAL A 285 8.68 -22.38 -7.40
CA VAL A 285 7.72 -21.70 -8.28
C VAL A 285 7.99 -22.11 -9.73
N GLY A 286 7.18 -23.04 -10.25
CA GLY A 286 7.43 -23.66 -11.54
C GLY A 286 8.77 -24.40 -11.55
N SER A 287 9.71 -23.95 -12.39
CA SER A 287 11.09 -24.48 -12.43
C SER A 287 12.09 -23.68 -11.58
N THR A 288 11.64 -22.62 -10.91
CA THR A 288 12.51 -21.73 -10.13
C THR A 288 12.50 -22.14 -8.66
N ASN A 289 13.68 -22.32 -8.09
CA ASN A 289 13.85 -22.57 -6.66
C ASN A 289 14.40 -21.30 -6.00
N LEU A 290 13.68 -20.79 -5.01
CA LEU A 290 14.09 -19.68 -4.16
C LEU A 290 14.58 -20.24 -2.83
N THR A 291 15.62 -19.64 -2.27
CA THR A 291 16.17 -20.00 -0.96
C THR A 291 16.31 -18.73 -0.14
N ALA A 292 15.74 -18.74 1.07
CA ALA A 292 15.89 -17.63 2.00
C ALA A 292 17.34 -17.55 2.48
N ALA A 293 17.92 -16.35 2.45
CA ALA A 293 19.26 -16.06 2.92
C ALA A 293 19.34 -16.13 4.45
N GLY A 294 18.26 -15.76 5.15
CA GLY A 294 18.14 -15.81 6.59
C GLY A 294 16.81 -16.41 7.07
N GLY A 295 16.20 -15.77 8.07
CA GLY A 295 15.03 -16.34 8.76
C GLY A 295 13.74 -16.20 7.96
N THR A 296 13.51 -15.07 7.30
CA THR A 296 12.33 -14.79 6.49
C THR A 296 12.73 -13.80 5.43
N ASP A 297 12.40 -14.10 4.17
CA ASP A 297 12.75 -13.25 3.03
C ASP A 297 11.50 -12.88 2.23
N VAL A 298 11.58 -11.78 1.48
CA VAL A 298 10.50 -11.38 0.55
C VAL A 298 10.63 -12.15 -0.77
N PHE A 299 9.50 -12.60 -1.30
CA PHE A 299 9.42 -13.08 -2.68
C PHE A 299 8.59 -12.14 -3.56
N MET A 300 8.81 -12.23 -4.87
CA MET A 300 7.92 -11.73 -5.91
C MET A 300 7.73 -12.79 -6.97
N ILE A 301 6.49 -13.04 -7.37
CA ILE A 301 6.11 -14.02 -8.40
C ILE A 301 5.28 -13.32 -9.46
N LYS A 302 5.58 -13.57 -10.74
CA LYS A 302 4.69 -13.21 -11.86
C LYS A 302 4.12 -14.46 -12.51
N LEU A 303 2.79 -14.50 -12.66
CA LEU A 303 2.09 -15.51 -13.44
C LEU A 303 1.47 -14.86 -14.68
N ASP A 304 1.39 -15.61 -15.77
CA ASP A 304 0.62 -15.19 -16.94
C ASP A 304 -0.90 -15.26 -16.67
N SER A 305 -1.70 -14.86 -17.66
CA SER A 305 -3.17 -14.85 -17.56
C SER A 305 -3.82 -16.23 -17.37
N SER A 306 -3.06 -17.31 -17.58
CA SER A 306 -3.48 -18.70 -17.36
C SER A 306 -3.06 -19.25 -15.99
N GLY A 307 -2.29 -18.49 -15.22
CA GLY A 307 -1.74 -18.92 -13.93
C GLY A 307 -0.40 -19.65 -14.04
N SER A 308 0.25 -19.64 -15.21
CA SER A 308 1.55 -20.28 -15.39
C SER A 308 2.68 -19.34 -14.93
N PRO A 309 3.69 -19.83 -14.17
CA PRO A 309 4.81 -18.99 -13.74
C PRO A 309 5.63 -18.45 -14.90
N MET A 310 5.83 -17.12 -14.93
CA MET A 310 6.74 -16.45 -15.86
C MET A 310 8.11 -16.22 -15.25
N TRP A 311 8.14 -15.71 -14.03
CA TRP A 311 9.36 -15.56 -13.24
C TRP A 311 9.02 -15.56 -11.75
N ALA A 312 10.03 -15.87 -10.94
CA ALA A 312 10.00 -15.72 -9.49
C ALA A 312 11.37 -15.22 -9.04
N THR A 313 11.39 -14.32 -8.07
CA THR A 313 12.61 -13.77 -7.47
C THR A 313 12.41 -13.58 -5.98
N SER A 314 13.51 -13.47 -5.24
CA SER A 314 13.50 -13.20 -3.81
C SER A 314 14.62 -12.25 -3.43
N PHE A 315 14.36 -11.44 -2.40
CA PHE A 315 15.35 -10.54 -1.82
C PHE A 315 15.39 -10.76 -0.31
N GLY A 316 16.60 -10.76 0.23
CA GLY A 316 16.82 -11.40 1.51
C GLY A 316 17.91 -10.77 2.35
N GLY A 317 17.93 -11.20 3.58
CA GLY A 317 18.82 -10.76 4.64
C GLY A 317 18.54 -11.58 5.89
N ASP A 318 18.68 -10.99 7.08
CA ASP A 318 18.36 -11.71 8.31
C ASP A 318 16.84 -11.86 8.50
N PHE A 319 16.11 -10.76 8.24
CA PHE A 319 14.65 -10.72 8.33
C PHE A 319 14.08 -9.64 7.40
N VAL A 320 13.40 -10.04 6.32
CA VAL A 320 12.79 -9.18 5.31
C VAL A 320 11.34 -9.60 5.08
N VAL A 321 10.42 -8.66 5.19
CA VAL A 321 8.97 -8.90 5.06
C VAL A 321 8.42 -8.03 3.93
N GLY A 322 7.80 -8.65 2.92
CA GLY A 322 7.11 -7.96 1.83
C GLY A 322 5.60 -7.93 2.05
N LEU A 323 4.98 -6.75 1.90
CA LEU A 323 3.58 -6.54 2.27
C LEU A 323 2.71 -6.02 1.11
N GLY A 324 3.21 -5.04 0.36
CA GLY A 324 2.48 -4.40 -0.72
C GLY A 324 3.16 -4.56 -2.07
N ILE A 325 2.38 -4.71 -3.14
CA ILE A 325 2.87 -4.76 -4.52
C ILE A 325 2.02 -3.89 -5.45
N ALA A 326 2.66 -3.23 -6.40
CA ALA A 326 1.99 -2.44 -7.45
C ALA A 326 2.69 -2.66 -8.80
N VAL A 327 1.97 -2.44 -9.90
CA VAL A 327 2.49 -2.64 -11.26
C VAL A 327 2.20 -1.40 -12.11
N ASN A 328 3.20 -0.97 -12.89
CA ASN A 328 3.01 0.06 -13.90
C ASN A 328 2.81 -0.62 -15.26
N ASP A 329 1.58 -0.56 -15.79
CA ASP A 329 1.21 -1.19 -17.05
C ASP A 329 2.05 -0.71 -18.24
N ALA A 330 2.39 0.58 -18.28
CA ALA A 330 3.07 1.19 -19.41
C ALA A 330 4.51 0.65 -19.59
N SER A 331 5.23 0.41 -18.49
CA SER A 331 6.59 -0.15 -18.51
C SER A 331 6.65 -1.65 -18.26
N GLY A 332 5.58 -2.25 -17.73
CA GLY A 332 5.58 -3.61 -17.19
C GLY A 332 6.45 -3.75 -15.93
N SER A 333 6.84 -2.65 -15.29
CA SER A 333 7.61 -2.67 -14.05
C SER A 333 6.72 -3.00 -12.86
N SER A 334 7.29 -3.71 -11.88
CA SER A 334 6.61 -4.00 -10.61
C SER A 334 7.36 -3.37 -9.45
N TYR A 335 6.64 -3.06 -8.38
CA TYR A 335 7.15 -2.39 -7.20
C TYR A 335 6.69 -3.15 -5.97
N THR A 336 7.56 -3.37 -5.00
CA THR A 336 7.20 -3.96 -3.70
C THR A 336 7.67 -3.11 -2.54
N THR A 337 6.92 -3.13 -1.45
CA THR A 337 7.27 -2.46 -0.19
C THR A 337 7.07 -3.39 1.00
N GLY A 338 7.71 -3.04 2.11
CA GLY A 338 7.67 -3.79 3.34
C GLY A 338 8.69 -3.23 4.33
N TYR A 339 9.26 -4.09 5.17
CA TYR A 339 10.30 -3.71 6.11
C TYR A 339 11.35 -4.81 6.28
N PHE A 340 12.51 -4.42 6.79
CA PHE A 340 13.61 -5.34 7.07
C PHE A 340 14.35 -4.98 8.36
N GLN A 341 15.10 -5.94 8.90
CA GLN A 341 15.99 -5.76 10.06
C GLN A 341 17.44 -5.98 9.62
N GLU A 342 18.37 -5.31 10.30
CA GLU A 342 19.83 -5.39 10.09
C GLU A 342 20.28 -5.02 8.68
N SER A 343 20.16 -5.93 7.72
CA SER A 343 20.51 -5.68 6.32
C SER A 343 19.67 -6.51 5.35
N MET A 344 19.58 -6.05 4.10
CA MET A 344 19.03 -6.83 2.99
C MET A 344 19.81 -6.58 1.70
N THR A 345 19.85 -7.59 0.83
CA THR A 345 20.50 -7.53 -0.48
C THR A 345 19.46 -7.62 -1.60
N VAL A 346 19.49 -6.65 -2.51
CA VAL A 346 18.62 -6.57 -3.70
C VAL A 346 19.49 -6.46 -4.94
N GLY A 347 19.71 -7.58 -5.64
CA GLY A 347 20.67 -7.64 -6.74
C GLY A 347 22.08 -7.31 -6.23
N SER A 348 22.65 -6.20 -6.71
CA SER A 348 23.94 -5.68 -6.23
C SER A 348 23.84 -4.60 -5.15
N THR A 349 22.63 -4.23 -4.74
CA THR A 349 22.38 -3.17 -3.75
C THR A 349 22.27 -3.77 -2.37
N ASN A 350 23.06 -3.26 -1.43
CA ASN A 350 22.97 -3.63 -0.01
C ASN A 350 22.33 -2.47 0.75
N LEU A 351 21.26 -2.76 1.47
CA LEU A 351 20.58 -1.83 2.37
C LEU A 351 20.87 -2.24 3.81
N THR A 352 21.06 -1.27 4.69
CA THR A 352 21.31 -1.47 6.13
C THR A 352 20.28 -0.67 6.90
N ALA A 353 19.63 -1.30 7.87
CA ALA A 353 18.63 -0.64 8.68
C ALA A 353 19.31 0.39 9.59
N ALA A 354 18.76 1.60 9.68
CA ALA A 354 19.25 2.64 10.56
C ALA A 354 18.93 2.33 12.04
N GLY A 355 17.79 1.69 12.29
CA GLY A 355 17.33 1.30 13.62
C GLY A 355 16.83 -0.14 13.67
N PHE A 356 15.75 -0.37 14.42
CA PHE A 356 15.19 -1.72 14.61
C PHE A 356 14.58 -2.28 13.33
N ARG A 357 13.83 -1.44 12.60
CA ARG A 357 13.23 -1.78 11.31
C ARG A 357 13.28 -0.57 10.41
N ASP A 358 13.61 -0.79 9.15
CA ASP A 358 13.51 0.22 8.10
C ASP A 358 12.50 -0.25 7.06
N ALA A 359 11.71 0.69 6.53
CA ALA A 359 10.87 0.42 5.38
C ALA A 359 11.75 0.32 4.12
N PHE A 360 11.39 -0.56 3.19
CA PHE A 360 12.04 -0.62 1.88
C PHE A 360 11.07 -0.36 0.74
N MET A 361 11.62 0.03 -0.40
CA MET A 361 10.93 -0.01 -1.68
C MET A 361 11.87 -0.54 -2.75
N ILE A 362 11.37 -1.47 -3.57
CA ILE A 362 12.12 -2.12 -4.65
C ILE A 362 11.32 -1.98 -5.94
N LYS A 363 12.00 -1.65 -7.04
CA LYS A 363 11.42 -1.68 -8.39
C LYS A 363 12.10 -2.74 -9.23
N LEU A 364 11.30 -3.60 -9.85
CA LEU A 364 11.74 -4.57 -10.84
C LEU A 364 11.33 -4.14 -12.25
N ASP A 365 12.12 -4.54 -13.24
CA ASP A 365 11.72 -4.50 -14.63
C ASP A 365 10.71 -5.63 -14.97
N SER A 366 10.27 -5.68 -16.22
CA SER A 366 9.29 -6.67 -16.68
C SER A 366 9.79 -8.12 -16.67
N SER A 367 11.11 -8.32 -16.55
CA SER A 367 11.76 -9.62 -16.42
C SER A 367 11.93 -10.08 -14.96
N GLY A 368 11.55 -9.25 -13.99
CA GLY A 368 11.75 -9.52 -12.57
C GLY A 368 13.15 -9.16 -12.06
N SER A 369 13.94 -8.42 -12.84
CA SER A 369 15.28 -7.97 -12.43
C SER A 369 15.21 -6.64 -11.68
N PRO A 370 15.93 -6.46 -10.56
CA PRO A 370 15.90 -5.21 -9.80
C PRO A 370 16.55 -4.07 -10.58
N THR A 371 15.82 -2.96 -10.66
CA THR A 371 16.29 -1.71 -11.31
C THR A 371 16.79 -0.70 -10.30
N TRP A 372 16.13 -0.61 -9.15
CA TRP A 372 16.61 0.11 -7.98
C TRP A 372 15.97 -0.46 -6.71
N ALA A 373 16.63 -0.21 -5.59
CA ALA A 373 16.13 -0.46 -4.24
C ALA A 373 16.55 0.70 -3.33
N THR A 374 15.67 1.10 -2.42
CA THR A 374 15.94 2.14 -1.42
C THR A 374 15.27 1.78 -0.10
N SER A 375 15.74 2.37 0.99
CA SER A 375 15.14 2.24 2.32
C SER A 375 14.88 3.59 2.96
N PHE A 376 13.91 3.61 3.87
CA PHE A 376 13.53 4.76 4.68
C PHE A 376 13.65 4.36 6.14
N GLY A 377 14.66 4.93 6.78
CA GLY A 377 15.10 4.51 8.09
C GLY A 377 14.85 5.52 9.18
N GLY A 378 14.95 5.01 10.40
CA GLY A 378 14.59 5.68 11.63
C GLY A 378 14.81 4.75 12.82
N ASP A 379 14.12 4.99 13.93
CA ASP A 379 14.14 4.04 15.05
C ASP A 379 13.34 2.77 14.70
N LEU A 380 12.12 2.93 14.20
CA LEU A 380 11.26 1.88 13.66
C LEU A 380 10.41 2.46 12.54
N VAL A 381 10.52 1.90 11.33
CA VAL A 381 9.72 2.30 10.16
C VAL A 381 9.21 1.03 9.46
N GLU A 382 7.91 0.94 9.21
CA GLU A 382 7.31 -0.20 8.49
C GLU A 382 6.49 0.26 7.29
N GLY A 383 6.91 -0.13 6.08
CA GLY A 383 6.10 0.01 4.87
C GLY A 383 4.97 -1.03 4.85
N ARG A 384 3.75 -0.59 4.52
CA ARG A 384 2.54 -1.45 4.49
C ARG A 384 1.92 -1.52 3.10
N GLY A 385 1.54 -0.38 2.55
CA GLY A 385 0.85 -0.27 1.26
C GLY A 385 1.69 0.45 0.21
N ILE A 386 1.50 0.10 -1.05
CA ILE A 386 2.13 0.77 -2.20
C ILE A 386 1.16 0.93 -3.37
N ALA A 387 1.25 2.06 -4.07
CA ALA A 387 0.59 2.32 -5.33
C ALA A 387 1.58 2.96 -6.32
N VAL A 388 1.28 2.91 -7.62
CA VAL A 388 2.11 3.52 -8.66
C VAL A 388 1.21 4.23 -9.67
N ASP A 389 1.62 5.42 -10.10
CA ASP A 389 0.90 6.13 -11.16
C ASP A 389 1.43 5.77 -12.56
N ALA A 390 0.75 6.25 -13.60
CA ALA A 390 1.10 5.96 -15.00
C ALA A 390 2.50 6.48 -15.39
N SER A 391 3.04 7.49 -14.68
CA SER A 391 4.41 8.00 -14.91
C SER A 391 5.50 7.11 -14.31
N GLY A 392 5.10 6.13 -13.49
CA GLY A 392 5.99 5.27 -12.73
C GLY A 392 6.46 5.88 -11.42
N SER A 393 5.82 6.96 -10.94
CA SER A 393 6.05 7.46 -9.59
C SER A 393 5.35 6.54 -8.59
N SER A 394 6.06 6.14 -7.54
CA SER A 394 5.54 5.23 -6.53
C SER A 394 5.15 5.98 -5.26
N TYR A 395 4.11 5.48 -4.59
CA TYR A 395 3.54 6.04 -3.37
C TYR A 395 3.47 4.93 -2.33
N THR A 396 4.12 5.12 -1.18
CA THR A 396 4.09 4.14 -0.08
C THR A 396 3.52 4.78 1.16
N THR A 397 2.77 3.99 1.94
CA THR A 397 2.33 4.33 3.28
C THR A 397 2.73 3.26 4.29
N GLY A 398 2.67 3.63 5.56
CA GLY A 398 3.02 2.79 6.69
C GLY A 398 2.96 3.57 7.99
N TYR A 399 3.72 3.14 8.98
CA TYR A 399 3.91 3.89 10.22
C TYR A 399 5.37 3.90 10.65
N PHE A 400 5.69 4.82 11.56
CA PHE A 400 7.00 4.89 12.19
C PHE A 400 6.88 5.29 13.66
N GLU A 401 7.91 4.97 14.45
CA GLU A 401 8.11 5.41 15.83
C GLU A 401 9.34 6.33 15.91
N GLY A 402 9.27 7.39 16.70
CA GLY A 402 10.39 8.30 16.90
C GLY A 402 10.64 9.21 15.70
N SER A 403 11.71 8.97 14.96
CA SER A 403 12.09 9.78 13.79
C SER A 403 12.34 8.92 12.57
N MET A 404 12.06 9.46 11.38
CA MET A 404 12.47 8.84 10.11
C MET A 404 13.01 9.88 9.12
N THR A 405 13.91 9.45 8.24
CA THR A 405 14.51 10.31 7.20
C THR A 405 14.19 9.79 5.80
N VAL A 406 13.73 10.67 4.94
CA VAL A 406 13.43 10.40 3.52
C VAL A 406 14.12 11.46 2.66
N GLY A 407 15.25 11.11 2.04
CA GLY A 407 16.08 12.08 1.33
C GLY A 407 16.57 13.17 2.30
N SER A 408 16.15 14.42 2.09
CA SER A 408 16.46 15.54 2.99
C SER A 408 15.33 15.87 3.99
N THR A 409 14.23 15.14 3.94
CA THR A 409 13.06 15.37 4.80
C THR A 409 13.16 14.52 6.07
N ASN A 410 13.13 15.18 7.22
CA ASN A 410 13.08 14.51 8.52
C ASN A 410 11.66 14.60 9.07
N LEU A 411 11.08 13.47 9.41
CA LEU A 411 9.76 13.36 10.04
C LEU A 411 9.95 12.88 11.49
N MET A 412 9.11 13.38 12.39
CA MET A 412 9.11 13.07 13.82
C MET A 412 7.69 12.71 14.22
N THR A 413 7.52 11.68 15.05
CA THR A 413 6.19 11.33 15.56
C THR A 413 5.69 12.38 16.54
N ALA A 414 4.37 12.63 16.55
CA ALA A 414 3.72 13.41 17.59
C ALA A 414 3.47 12.59 18.87
N GLY A 415 3.20 11.29 18.71
CA GLY A 415 2.96 10.33 19.79
C GLY A 415 3.72 9.02 19.57
N ASP A 416 3.05 7.90 19.88
CA ASP A 416 3.65 6.56 19.84
C ASP A 416 3.98 6.15 18.39
N ARG A 417 3.01 6.30 17.49
CA ARG A 417 3.14 6.00 16.05
C ARG A 417 2.43 7.04 15.22
N ASP A 418 3.07 7.46 14.13
CA ASP A 418 2.45 8.31 13.12
C ASP A 418 2.40 7.60 11.77
N VAL A 419 1.36 7.88 10.98
CA VAL A 419 1.30 7.44 9.58
C VAL A 419 2.27 8.28 8.75
N PHE A 420 2.96 7.64 7.80
CA PHE A 420 3.72 8.34 6.77
C PHE A 420 3.15 8.08 5.37
N MET A 421 3.38 9.04 4.48
CA MET A 421 3.22 8.88 3.04
C MET A 421 4.48 9.40 2.33
N ILE A 422 4.99 8.62 1.39
CA ILE A 422 6.19 8.95 0.61
C ILE A 422 5.85 8.81 -0.86
N LYS A 423 6.25 9.79 -1.67
CA LYS A 423 6.27 9.69 -3.13
C LYS A 423 7.70 9.70 -3.64
N LEU A 424 8.02 8.72 -4.48
CA LEU A 424 9.25 8.70 -5.26
C LEU A 424 8.95 8.92 -6.74
N ASP A 425 9.90 9.48 -7.47
CA ASP A 425 9.87 9.45 -8.92
C ASP A 425 10.21 8.04 -9.48
N SER A 426 10.15 7.89 -10.80
CA SER A 426 10.40 6.61 -11.46
C SER A 426 11.84 6.08 -11.34
N SER A 427 12.78 6.93 -10.90
CA SER A 427 14.18 6.61 -10.61
C SER A 427 14.43 6.23 -9.15
N GLY A 428 13.40 6.33 -8.29
CA GLY A 428 13.49 6.06 -6.86
C GLY A 428 13.96 7.27 -6.04
N SER A 429 13.97 8.48 -6.62
CA SER A 429 14.34 9.71 -5.90
C SER A 429 13.12 10.28 -5.16
N PRO A 430 13.26 10.68 -3.88
CA PRO A 430 12.15 11.28 -3.14
C PRO A 430 11.65 12.58 -3.77
N MET A 431 10.35 12.64 -4.04
CA MET A 431 9.67 13.87 -4.46
C MET A 431 9.10 14.62 -3.26
N TRP A 432 8.41 13.90 -2.38
CA TRP A 432 7.92 14.41 -1.11
C TRP A 432 7.75 13.27 -0.10
N ALA A 433 7.78 13.64 1.17
CA ALA A 433 7.43 12.79 2.29
C ALA A 433 6.68 13.64 3.32
N THR A 434 5.60 13.11 3.88
CA THR A 434 4.81 13.76 4.93
C THR A 434 4.36 12.71 5.94
N SER A 435 4.08 13.16 7.16
CA SER A 435 3.44 12.35 8.19
C SER A 435 2.26 13.07 8.80
N PHE A 436 1.32 12.31 9.34
CA PHE A 436 0.22 12.83 10.14
C PHE A 436 0.10 11.99 11.41
N GLY A 437 -0.11 12.69 12.51
CA GLY A 437 0.12 12.14 13.82
C GLY A 437 -0.95 12.46 14.83
N GLY A 438 -0.77 11.86 15.98
CA GLY A 438 -1.71 11.83 17.09
C GLY A 438 -1.12 11.02 18.23
N ASP A 439 -1.96 10.32 18.98
CA ASP A 439 -1.48 9.38 19.99
C ASP A 439 -0.90 8.12 19.33
N LEU A 440 -1.69 7.45 18.47
CA LEU A 440 -1.27 6.31 17.65
C LEU A 440 -2.03 6.34 16.33
N VAL A 441 -1.31 6.33 15.21
CA VAL A 441 -1.86 6.34 13.85
C VAL A 441 -1.05 5.39 12.96
N GLU A 442 -1.72 4.45 12.31
CA GLU A 442 -1.07 3.50 11.40
C GLU A 442 -1.72 3.46 10.02
N GLY A 443 -0.93 3.75 8.96
CA GLY A 443 -1.35 3.56 7.57
C GLY A 443 -1.19 2.12 7.12
N LEU A 444 -2.22 1.55 6.51
CA LEU A 444 -2.24 0.16 6.05
C LEU A 444 -2.39 0.04 4.53
N GLY A 445 -3.21 0.89 3.90
CA GLY A 445 -3.46 0.87 2.47
C GLY A 445 -3.29 2.23 1.82
N ILE A 446 -2.82 2.26 0.57
CA ILE A 446 -2.71 3.48 -0.25
C ILE A 446 -3.14 3.19 -1.69
N ALA A 447 -3.85 4.15 -2.30
CA ALA A 447 -4.22 4.16 -3.71
C ALA A 447 -3.90 5.53 -4.33
N VAL A 448 -3.75 5.59 -5.65
CA VAL A 448 -3.48 6.85 -6.38
C VAL A 448 -4.42 6.96 -7.57
N ASP A 449 -4.97 8.15 -7.78
CA ASP A 449 -5.81 8.43 -8.95
C ASP A 449 -4.99 8.97 -10.14
N ALA A 450 -5.65 9.13 -11.30
CA ALA A 450 -5.01 9.62 -12.51
C ALA A 450 -4.48 11.06 -12.42
N SER A 451 -4.89 11.84 -11.41
CA SER A 451 -4.36 13.18 -11.15
C SER A 451 -3.08 13.17 -10.30
N GLY A 452 -2.69 11.98 -9.79
CA GLY A 452 -1.59 11.82 -8.85
C GLY A 452 -1.96 12.15 -7.42
N SER A 453 -3.25 12.26 -7.09
CA SER A 453 -3.72 12.40 -5.71
C SER A 453 -3.69 11.04 -5.02
N SER A 454 -3.16 10.99 -3.79
CA SER A 454 -3.05 9.75 -3.02
C SER A 454 -4.13 9.65 -1.96
N TYR A 455 -4.65 8.45 -1.75
CA TYR A 455 -5.67 8.13 -0.77
C TYR A 455 -5.11 7.08 0.17
N THR A 456 -5.10 7.35 1.47
CA THR A 456 -4.56 6.46 2.49
C THR A 456 -5.64 6.07 3.49
N THR A 457 -5.69 4.79 3.85
CA THR A 457 -6.54 4.28 4.94
C THR A 457 -5.70 3.62 6.02
N GLY A 458 -6.26 3.55 7.22
CA GLY A 458 -5.64 2.88 8.35
C GLY A 458 -6.53 2.90 9.58
N TYR A 459 -5.90 2.95 10.75
CA TYR A 459 -6.60 3.17 12.01
C TYR A 459 -5.83 4.13 12.92
N PHE A 460 -6.54 4.74 13.86
CA PHE A 460 -5.96 5.62 14.86
C PHE A 460 -6.63 5.48 16.23
N GLN A 461 -5.89 5.77 17.29
CA GLN A 461 -6.37 5.86 18.67
C GLN A 461 -6.38 7.32 19.12
N GLY A 462 -7.37 7.71 19.93
CA GLY A 462 -7.42 9.04 20.53
C GLY A 462 -7.73 10.12 19.49
N SER A 463 -6.78 11.03 19.25
CA SER A 463 -6.95 12.10 18.27
C SER A 463 -5.81 12.14 17.26
N MET A 464 -6.09 12.59 16.03
CA MET A 464 -5.08 12.85 15.01
C MET A 464 -5.35 14.14 14.26
N THR A 465 -4.29 14.78 13.76
CA THR A 465 -4.38 16.04 13.01
C THR A 465 -3.83 15.88 11.59
N VAL A 466 -4.63 16.26 10.60
CA VAL A 466 -4.27 16.25 9.17
C VAL A 466 -4.49 17.64 8.58
N GLY A 467 -3.40 18.39 8.38
CA GLY A 467 -3.50 19.80 7.99
C GLY A 467 -4.23 20.61 9.05
N SER A 468 -5.41 21.16 8.70
CA SER A 468 -6.29 21.86 9.65
C SER A 468 -7.42 21.01 10.22
N THR A 469 -7.52 19.74 9.82
CA THR A 469 -8.60 18.83 10.22
C THR A 469 -8.17 18.02 11.44
N ASN A 470 -8.95 18.09 12.51
CA ASN A 470 -8.77 17.27 13.70
C ASN A 470 -9.80 16.15 13.69
N LEU A 471 -9.34 14.91 13.83
CA LEU A 471 -10.18 13.72 13.97
C LEU A 471 -10.05 13.19 15.39
N THR A 472 -11.13 12.59 15.89
CA THR A 472 -11.16 11.96 17.22
C THR A 472 -11.88 10.64 17.11
N ALA A 473 -11.24 9.58 17.59
CA ALA A 473 -11.83 8.26 17.63
C ALA A 473 -13.00 8.28 18.63
N ALA A 474 -14.16 7.80 18.18
CA ALA A 474 -15.32 7.52 19.02
C ALA A 474 -15.08 6.26 19.87
N GLY A 475 -14.41 5.26 19.29
CA GLY A 475 -14.12 3.97 19.91
C GLY A 475 -12.70 3.86 20.46
N PHE A 476 -12.23 2.62 20.64
CA PHE A 476 -10.85 2.36 21.06
C PHE A 476 -9.85 2.71 19.95
N ILE A 477 -10.13 2.25 18.73
CA ILE A 477 -9.45 2.64 17.50
C ILE A 477 -10.50 2.79 16.40
N ASP A 478 -10.33 3.78 15.53
CA ASP A 478 -11.25 4.02 14.43
C ASP A 478 -10.52 4.11 13.10
N VAL A 479 -11.28 3.93 12.01
CA VAL A 479 -10.76 4.06 10.64
C VAL A 479 -10.49 5.53 10.36
N PHE A 480 -9.36 5.84 9.71
CA PHE A 480 -9.17 7.12 9.04
C PHE A 480 -9.06 6.93 7.52
N MET A 481 -9.44 7.96 6.78
CA MET A 481 -9.10 8.13 5.37
C MET A 481 -8.53 9.53 5.13
N ILE A 482 -7.43 9.61 4.39
CA ILE A 482 -6.74 10.87 4.03
C ILE A 482 -6.61 10.93 2.52
N LYS A 483 -6.94 12.08 1.91
CA LYS A 483 -6.58 12.41 0.54
C LYS A 483 -5.55 13.53 0.52
N LEU A 484 -4.46 13.31 -0.19
CA LEU A 484 -3.46 14.32 -0.52
C LEU A 484 -3.50 14.63 -2.01
N ASP A 485 -3.18 15.88 -2.36
CA ASP A 485 -2.93 16.23 -3.75
C ASP A 485 -1.58 15.68 -4.24
N SER A 486 -1.26 15.90 -5.52
CA SER A 486 -0.04 15.40 -6.14
C SER A 486 1.27 15.98 -5.56
N SER A 487 1.18 17.07 -4.79
CA SER A 487 2.29 17.70 -4.06
C SER A 487 2.44 17.18 -2.62
N GLY A 488 1.54 16.31 -2.16
CA GLY A 488 1.52 15.80 -0.79
C GLY A 488 0.78 16.71 0.19
N SER A 489 0.03 17.71 -0.29
CA SER A 489 -0.74 18.61 0.59
C SER A 489 -2.11 18.01 0.92
N PRO A 490 -2.57 18.07 2.20
CA PRO A 490 -3.90 17.60 2.58
C PRO A 490 -5.03 18.28 1.81
N MET A 491 -5.88 17.47 1.18
CA MET A 491 -7.14 17.92 0.60
C MET A 491 -8.30 17.72 1.56
N TRP A 492 -8.40 16.52 2.13
CA TRP A 492 -9.38 16.20 3.16
C TRP A 492 -8.90 15.03 4.02
N ALA A 493 -9.48 14.93 5.22
CA ALA A 493 -9.36 13.78 6.10
C ALA A 493 -10.73 13.52 6.74
N THR A 494 -11.07 12.25 6.94
CA THR A 494 -12.30 11.81 7.60
C THR A 494 -12.04 10.54 8.39
N SER A 495 -12.96 10.18 9.28
CA SER A 495 -12.88 8.96 10.09
C SER A 495 -14.23 8.26 10.22
N PHE A 496 -14.18 6.94 10.38
CA PHE A 496 -15.36 6.10 10.58
C PHE A 496 -15.14 5.18 11.78
N GLY A 497 -16.14 5.13 12.65
CA GLY A 497 -15.99 4.52 13.95
C GLY A 497 -17.29 4.43 14.70
N GLY A 498 -17.23 3.91 15.92
CA GLY A 498 -18.39 3.83 16.80
C GLY A 498 -17.99 3.51 18.22
N ASP A 499 -18.70 2.60 18.88
CA ASP A 499 -18.51 2.31 20.30
C ASP A 499 -17.36 1.32 20.61
N SER A 500 -16.70 0.78 19.58
CA SER A 500 -15.60 -0.19 19.70
C SER A 500 -14.56 -0.02 18.58
N SER A 501 -13.73 -1.03 18.36
CA SER A 501 -12.60 -0.98 17.41
C SER A 501 -13.05 -1.13 15.95
N ALA A 502 -12.55 -0.26 15.08
CA ALA A 502 -12.64 -0.36 13.64
C ALA A 502 -11.29 -0.12 12.94
N VAL A 503 -10.99 -0.89 11.90
CA VAL A 503 -9.70 -0.85 11.19
C VAL A 503 -9.93 -0.85 9.68
N GLY A 504 -9.44 0.17 8.97
CA GLY A 504 -9.40 0.20 7.51
C GLY A 504 -8.11 -0.42 6.99
N ARG A 505 -8.22 -1.49 6.20
CA ARG A 505 -7.08 -2.31 5.77
C ARG A 505 -6.69 -2.09 4.31
N GLY A 506 -7.68 -1.99 3.43
CA GLY A 506 -7.47 -1.79 2.00
C GLY A 506 -8.22 -0.58 1.48
N ILE A 507 -7.63 0.11 0.51
CA ILE A 507 -8.24 1.24 -0.20
C ILE A 507 -8.00 1.12 -1.72
N ALA A 508 -9.00 1.48 -2.51
CA ALA A 508 -8.93 1.59 -3.96
C ALA A 508 -9.60 2.88 -4.44
N VAL A 509 -9.26 3.34 -5.64
CA VAL A 509 -9.86 4.55 -6.23
C VAL A 509 -10.23 4.27 -7.68
N ASP A 510 -11.41 4.73 -8.10
CA ASP A 510 -11.86 4.60 -9.49
C ASP A 510 -11.41 5.78 -10.37
N ALA A 511 -11.69 5.70 -11.67
CA ALA A 511 -11.33 6.73 -12.64
C ALA A 511 -12.05 8.08 -12.41
N SER A 512 -13.13 8.11 -11.61
CA SER A 512 -13.83 9.34 -11.22
C SER A 512 -13.22 10.01 -9.98
N GLY A 513 -12.25 9.34 -9.33
CA GLY A 513 -11.66 9.76 -8.06
C GLY A 513 -12.47 9.33 -6.84
N SER A 514 -13.50 8.48 -7.00
CA SER A 514 -14.26 7.95 -5.87
C SER A 514 -13.41 6.91 -5.15
N SER A 515 -13.35 7.00 -3.83
CA SER A 515 -12.52 6.11 -3.00
C SER A 515 -13.35 5.02 -2.34
N TYR A 516 -12.79 3.81 -2.27
CA TYR A 516 -13.41 2.62 -1.72
C TYR A 516 -12.51 2.05 -0.63
N THR A 517 -13.04 1.79 0.56
CA THR A 517 -12.28 1.20 1.67
C THR A 517 -12.95 -0.05 2.21
N THR A 518 -12.14 -1.05 2.57
CA THR A 518 -12.56 -2.26 3.28
C THR A 518 -11.79 -2.43 4.58
N GLY A 519 -12.36 -3.22 5.48
CA GLY A 519 -11.74 -3.51 6.77
C GLY A 519 -12.66 -4.30 7.67
N ASN A 520 -12.45 -4.20 8.97
CA ASN A 520 -13.30 -4.88 9.96
C ASN A 520 -13.65 -3.96 11.13
N PHE A 521 -14.78 -4.21 11.78
CA PHE A 521 -15.23 -3.46 12.96
C PHE A 521 -15.93 -4.33 13.99
N GLN A 522 -16.00 -3.83 15.22
CA GLN A 522 -16.71 -4.43 16.36
C GLN A 522 -17.84 -3.50 16.81
N GLY A 523 -18.89 -4.06 17.41
CA GLY A 523 -20.00 -3.26 17.94
C GLY A 523 -20.75 -2.52 16.83
N SER A 524 -20.78 -1.20 16.90
CA SER A 524 -21.41 -0.32 15.92
C SER A 524 -20.40 0.56 15.20
N MET A 525 -20.73 0.96 13.97
CA MET A 525 -19.97 1.94 13.20
C MET A 525 -20.93 2.90 12.51
N THR A 526 -20.65 4.20 12.58
CA THR A 526 -21.38 5.23 11.85
C THR A 526 -20.56 5.75 10.68
N VAL A 527 -21.17 5.72 9.49
CA VAL A 527 -20.60 6.23 8.24
C VAL A 527 -21.59 7.23 7.63
N GLY A 528 -21.36 8.52 7.83
CA GLY A 528 -22.32 9.55 7.46
C GLY A 528 -23.66 9.36 8.20
N SER A 529 -24.74 9.12 7.46
CA SER A 529 -26.06 8.81 8.04
C SER A 529 -26.32 7.31 8.23
N THR A 530 -25.41 6.44 7.80
CA THR A 530 -25.57 4.98 7.84
C THR A 530 -24.97 4.45 9.14
N ASN A 531 -25.76 3.66 9.88
CA ASN A 531 -25.29 2.93 11.05
C ASN A 531 -25.17 1.45 10.72
N LEU A 532 -23.98 0.89 10.90
CA LEU A 532 -23.66 -0.52 10.76
C LEU A 532 -23.56 -1.12 12.17
N THR A 533 -23.92 -2.40 12.30
CA THR A 533 -23.82 -3.14 13.55
C THR A 533 -23.28 -4.51 13.24
N ALA A 534 -22.21 -4.90 13.94
CA ALA A 534 -21.60 -6.21 13.79
C ALA A 534 -22.55 -7.29 14.32
N ALA A 535 -22.79 -8.33 13.54
CA ALA A 535 -23.60 -9.47 13.95
C ALA A 535 -22.81 -10.41 14.87
N GLY A 536 -21.51 -10.59 14.59
CA GLY A 536 -20.60 -11.44 15.34
C GLY A 536 -19.56 -10.66 16.13
N ASN A 537 -18.39 -11.28 16.34
CA ASN A 537 -17.27 -10.64 17.05
C ASN A 537 -16.70 -9.45 16.25
N THR A 538 -16.52 -9.66 14.95
CA THR A 538 -16.09 -8.63 13.99
C THR A 538 -16.80 -8.87 12.67
N ASP A 539 -17.20 -7.80 12.00
CA ASP A 539 -17.80 -7.87 10.66
C ASP A 539 -16.93 -7.11 9.66
N VAL A 540 -16.93 -7.55 8.39
CA VAL A 540 -16.30 -6.81 7.30
C VAL A 540 -17.18 -5.62 6.93
N PHE A 541 -16.56 -4.48 6.65
CA PHE A 541 -17.26 -3.33 6.06
C PHE A 541 -16.71 -3.01 4.67
N MET A 542 -17.55 -2.37 3.84
CA MET A 542 -17.14 -1.71 2.60
C MET A 542 -17.80 -0.33 2.55
N ILE A 543 -17.01 0.69 2.20
CA ILE A 543 -17.46 2.08 2.12
C ILE A 543 -17.02 2.67 0.79
N LYS A 544 -17.91 3.42 0.13
CA LYS A 544 -17.58 4.29 -1.00
C LYS A 544 -17.80 5.76 -0.62
N LEU A 545 -16.81 6.60 -0.90
CA LEU A 545 -16.92 8.06 -0.84
C LEU A 545 -16.80 8.62 -2.27
N ASP A 546 -17.71 9.52 -2.66
CA ASP A 546 -17.61 10.23 -3.93
C ASP A 546 -16.49 11.30 -3.89
N SER A 547 -15.99 11.66 -5.09
CA SER A 547 -14.78 12.47 -5.30
C SER A 547 -14.80 13.92 -4.84
#